data_AF-A0A7S1Q767-F1
#
_entry.id   AF-A0A7S1Q767-F1
#
_cell.length_a   1.000
_cell.length_b   1.000
_cell.length_c   1.000
_cell.angle_alpha   90.00
_cell.angle_beta   90.00
_cell.angle_gamma   90.00
#
_symmetry.space_group_name_H-M   'P 1'
#
loop_
_entity.id
_entity.type
_entity.pdbx_description
1 polymer ?
#
loop_
_entity_poly.entity_id
_entity_poly.type
_entity_poly.pdbx_seq_one_letter_code
_entity_poly.pdbx_strand_id
1 'polypeptide(L)'
;MKPWMERVREHITQAALKLSDLSHFDVRLALVIYRDYDDDEQFVVHDFADSASFVAILDSFSRRELTCRRTDAPEDVLGGFHKLVTELAWDPDAIHGCVWCCDAPGHGMV
;
A
#
# COMPACT_ATOMS: atom_id res chain seq x y z
N MET A 1 -5.65 4.23 -13.49
CA MET A 1 -4.68 3.40 -12.75
C MET A 1 -4.25 2.00 -13.30
N LYS A 2 -5.08 1.11 -13.89
CA LYS A 2 -4.73 -0.34 -14.03
C LYS A 2 -3.32 -0.74 -14.53
N PRO A 3 -2.80 -0.24 -15.68
CA PRO A 3 -1.45 -0.58 -16.14
C PRO A 3 -0.34 -0.04 -15.21
N TRP A 4 -0.62 1.05 -14.49
CA TRP A 4 0.29 1.63 -13.52
C TRP A 4 0.33 0.82 -12.23
N MET A 5 -0.80 0.29 -11.76
CA MET A 5 -0.84 -0.63 -10.62
C MET A 5 -0.05 -1.91 -10.87
N GLU A 6 -0.12 -2.47 -12.09
CA GLU A 6 0.70 -3.63 -12.46
C GLU A 6 2.21 -3.30 -12.39
N ARG A 7 2.61 -2.13 -12.92
CA ARG A 7 4.00 -1.67 -12.82
C ARG A 7 4.42 -1.36 -11.39
N VAL A 8 3.58 -0.71 -10.60
CA VAL A 8 3.84 -0.41 -9.19
C VAL A 8 4.06 -1.71 -8.42
N ARG A 9 3.21 -2.72 -8.62
CA ARG A 9 3.40 -4.04 -8.03
C ARG A 9 4.75 -4.63 -8.40
N GLU A 10 5.10 -4.66 -9.69
CA GLU A 10 6.40 -5.17 -10.15
C GLU A 10 7.57 -4.42 -9.48
N HIS A 11 7.52 -3.09 -9.41
CA HIS A 11 8.59 -2.30 -8.80
C HIS A 11 8.69 -2.51 -7.29
N ILE A 12 7.57 -2.59 -6.58
CA ILE A 12 7.53 -2.85 -5.14
C ILE A 12 8.07 -4.25 -4.86
N THR A 13 7.67 -5.28 -5.64
CA THR A 13 8.21 -6.64 -5.50
C THR A 13 9.74 -6.65 -5.70
N GLN A 14 10.25 -5.98 -6.73
CA GLN A 14 11.70 -5.88 -6.94
C GLN A 14 12.42 -5.11 -5.83
N ALA A 15 11.80 -4.08 -5.27
CA ALA A 15 12.34 -3.35 -4.13
C ALA A 15 12.38 -4.24 -2.88
N ALA A 16 11.31 -4.97 -2.58
CA ALA A 16 11.24 -5.89 -1.44
C ALA A 16 12.33 -6.96 -1.52
N LEU A 17 12.53 -7.56 -2.68
CA LEU A 17 13.59 -8.57 -2.88
C LEU A 17 14.99 -7.96 -2.65
N LYS A 18 15.27 -6.78 -3.20
CA LYS A 18 16.56 -6.10 -2.97
C LYS A 18 16.77 -5.72 -1.50
N LEU A 19 15.72 -5.34 -0.79
CA LEU A 19 15.78 -5.05 0.64
C LEU A 19 16.05 -6.31 1.45
N SER A 20 15.51 -7.46 1.04
CA SER A 20 15.78 -8.75 1.68
C SER A 20 17.24 -9.21 1.57
N ASP A 21 17.96 -8.74 0.56
CA ASP A 21 19.40 -9.01 0.40
C ASP A 21 20.27 -8.17 1.36
N LEU A 22 19.71 -7.16 2.03
CA LEU A 22 20.42 -6.31 2.98
C LEU A 22 20.54 -6.97 4.35
N SER A 23 21.48 -7.90 4.49
CA SER A 23 21.69 -8.70 5.72
C SER A 23 21.99 -7.91 7.00
N HIS A 24 22.28 -6.62 6.91
CA HIS A 24 22.55 -5.74 8.05
C HIS A 24 21.29 -5.05 8.61
N PHE A 25 20.15 -5.16 7.92
CA PHE A 25 18.91 -4.50 8.31
C PHE A 25 17.79 -5.52 8.47
N ASP A 26 17.04 -5.42 9.56
CA ASP A 26 15.73 -6.08 9.66
C ASP A 26 14.70 -5.20 8.97
N VAL A 27 14.32 -5.58 7.74
CA VAL A 27 13.37 -4.83 6.93
C VAL A 27 12.00 -5.49 7.00
N ARG A 28 11.04 -4.73 7.51
CA ARG A 28 9.62 -5.10 7.61
C ARG A 28 8.81 -4.25 6.65
N LEU A 29 7.88 -4.86 5.93
CA LEU A 29 7.06 -4.19 4.92
C LEU A 29 5.57 -4.39 5.23
N ALA A 30 4.80 -3.31 5.13
CA ALA A 30 3.35 -3.29 5.31
C ALA A 30 2.68 -2.72 4.05
N LEU A 31 1.40 -3.00 3.86
CA LEU A 31 0.62 -2.51 2.73
C LEU A 31 -0.70 -1.93 3.21
N VAL A 32 -0.98 -0.69 2.81
CA VAL A 32 -2.29 -0.07 2.95
C VAL A 32 -2.79 0.29 1.56
N ILE A 33 -3.92 -0.28 1.18
CA ILE A 33 -4.68 0.12 0.00
C ILE A 33 -5.88 0.92 0.49
N TYR A 34 -6.16 2.03 -0.18
CA TYR A 34 -7.32 2.86 0.06
C TYR A 34 -8.05 3.13 -1.26
N ARG A 35 -9.35 3.36 -1.16
CA ARG A 35 -10.26 3.76 -2.24
C ARG A 35 -11.16 4.88 -1.75
N ASP A 36 -12.17 5.27 -2.53
CA ASP A 36 -13.09 6.34 -2.16
C ASP A 36 -14.06 5.91 -1.04
N TYR A 37 -14.66 6.86 -0.33
CA TYR A 37 -15.56 6.61 0.81
C TYR A 37 -16.85 5.87 0.45
N ASP A 38 -17.20 5.80 -0.85
CA ASP A 38 -18.38 5.13 -1.36
C ASP A 38 -18.09 3.79 -2.07
N ASP A 39 -16.84 3.30 -2.03
CA ASP A 39 -16.47 1.99 -2.54
C ASP A 39 -16.79 0.85 -1.54
N ASP A 40 -17.17 -0.32 -2.07
CA ASP A 40 -17.60 -1.50 -1.28
C ASP A 40 -16.53 -1.98 -0.28
N GLU A 41 -15.26 -1.84 -0.64
CA GLU A 41 -14.11 -2.09 0.23
C GLU A 41 -13.22 -0.85 0.16
N GLN A 42 -13.33 -0.01 1.19
CA GLN A 42 -12.63 1.27 1.23
C GLN A 42 -11.14 1.11 1.57
N PHE A 43 -10.79 0.12 2.40
CA PHE A 43 -9.42 -0.10 2.87
C PHE A 43 -9.06 -1.57 2.90
N VAL A 44 -7.81 -1.87 2.54
CA VAL A 44 -7.18 -3.17 2.82
C VAL A 44 -5.85 -2.91 3.53
N VAL A 45 -5.70 -3.50 4.71
CA VAL A 45 -4.54 -3.28 5.59
C VAL A 45 -3.85 -4.62 5.82
N HIS A 46 -2.58 -4.69 5.44
CA HIS A 46 -1.67 -5.77 5.80
C HIS A 46 -0.55 -5.21 6.64
N ASP A 47 -0.45 -5.73 7.86
CA ASP A 47 0.57 -5.33 8.81
C ASP A 47 1.98 -5.78 8.38
N PHE A 48 2.97 -5.28 9.10
CA PHE A 48 4.39 -5.51 8.84
C PHE A 48 4.75 -6.99 8.79
N ALA A 49 5.24 -7.43 7.64
CA ALA A 49 5.72 -8.78 7.38
C ALA A 49 7.17 -8.76 6.86
N ASP A 50 7.82 -9.93 6.87
CA ASP A 50 9.08 -10.12 6.14
C ASP A 50 8.86 -9.98 4.63
N SER A 51 9.96 -9.82 3.88
CA SER A 51 9.89 -9.59 2.43
C SER A 51 9.23 -10.73 1.65
N ALA A 52 9.38 -11.99 2.07
CA ALA A 52 8.80 -13.13 1.38
C ALA A 52 7.27 -13.16 1.56
N SER A 53 6.82 -12.99 2.80
CA SER A 53 5.40 -12.90 3.15
C SER A 53 4.74 -11.68 2.50
N PHE A 54 5.43 -10.54 2.46
CA PHE A 54 4.96 -9.33 1.79
C PHE A 54 4.78 -9.52 0.27
N VAL A 55 5.71 -10.18 -0.40
CA VAL A 55 5.57 -10.51 -1.83
C VAL A 55 4.36 -11.44 -2.07
N ALA A 56 4.15 -12.44 -1.21
CA ALA A 56 2.97 -13.30 -1.31
C ALA A 56 1.65 -12.52 -1.15
N ILE A 57 1.62 -11.53 -0.24
CA ILE A 57 0.49 -10.60 -0.10
C ILE A 57 0.28 -9.83 -1.41
N LEU A 58 1.31 -9.19 -1.95
CA LEU A 58 1.23 -8.43 -3.21
C LEU A 58 0.74 -9.26 -4.41
N ASP A 59 1.16 -10.52 -4.50
CA ASP A 59 0.74 -11.41 -5.59
C ASP A 59 -0.75 -11.77 -5.50
N SER A 60 -1.29 -11.86 -4.27
CA SER A 60 -2.70 -12.19 -4.03
C SER A 60 -3.68 -11.11 -4.52
N PHE A 61 -3.25 -9.85 -4.58
CA PHE A 61 -4.08 -8.70 -5.02
C PHE A 61 -4.45 -8.68 -6.51
N SER A 62 -3.84 -9.53 -7.34
CA SER A 62 -3.64 -9.22 -8.76
C SER A 62 -4.85 -9.34 -9.71
N ARG A 63 -6.10 -9.64 -9.29
CA ARG A 63 -7.21 -9.84 -10.27
C ARG A 63 -8.60 -9.30 -9.97
N ARG A 64 -9.02 -9.11 -8.72
CA ARG A 64 -10.40 -8.67 -8.39
C ARG A 64 -10.49 -7.33 -7.68
N GLU A 65 -9.44 -6.94 -6.97
CA GLU A 65 -9.43 -5.76 -6.09
C GLU A 65 -8.92 -4.48 -6.79
N LEU A 66 -8.58 -4.56 -8.07
CA LEU A 66 -7.99 -3.45 -8.84
C LEU A 66 -9.00 -2.74 -9.77
N THR A 67 -10.30 -3.06 -9.64
CA THR A 67 -11.37 -2.41 -10.42
C THR A 67 -12.21 -1.52 -9.50
N CYS A 68 -11.77 -0.28 -9.28
CA CYS A 68 -12.68 0.76 -8.80
C CYS A 68 -13.64 1.12 -9.95
N ARG A 69 -14.91 1.37 -9.60
CA ARG A 69 -15.98 1.67 -10.56
C ARG A 69 -15.95 3.12 -11.07
N ARG A 70 -15.12 4.00 -10.50
CA ARG A 70 -15.16 5.44 -10.75
C ARG A 70 -13.98 5.97 -11.56
N THR A 71 -14.25 7.08 -12.24
CA THR A 71 -13.35 7.80 -13.15
C THR A 71 -12.68 8.93 -12.38
N ASP A 72 -11.38 9.19 -12.66
CA ASP A 72 -10.52 10.32 -12.25
C ASP A 72 -11.17 11.34 -11.28
N ALA A 73 -11.46 10.90 -10.06
CA ALA A 73 -12.06 11.69 -9.00
C ALA A 73 -11.13 11.68 -7.78
N PRO A 74 -11.26 12.65 -6.87
CA PRO A 74 -10.49 12.61 -5.63
C PRO A 74 -10.77 11.34 -4.82
N GLU A 75 -9.75 10.83 -4.14
CA GLU A 75 -9.80 9.57 -3.37
C GLU A 75 -9.69 9.84 -1.86
N ASP A 76 -10.06 8.88 -1.01
CA ASP A 76 -9.92 9.00 0.46
C ASP A 76 -8.48 8.75 0.95
N VAL A 77 -7.58 9.62 0.49
CA VAL A 77 -6.16 9.62 0.86
C VAL A 77 -5.98 9.80 2.37
N LEU A 78 -6.77 10.67 3.00
CA LEU A 78 -6.68 10.92 4.44
C LEU A 78 -7.08 9.67 5.24
N GLY A 79 -8.14 8.99 4.84
CA GLY A 79 -8.53 7.70 5.40
C GLY A 79 -7.42 6.66 5.28
N GLY A 80 -6.77 6.57 4.11
CA GLY A 80 -5.62 5.69 3.90
C GLY A 80 -4.46 5.97 4.87
N PHE A 81 -4.08 7.23 5.05
CA PHE A 81 -3.06 7.61 6.03
C PHE A 81 -3.51 7.39 7.47
N HIS A 82 -4.79 7.59 7.78
CA HIS A 82 -5.32 7.28 9.10
C HIS A 82 -5.12 5.81 9.45
N LYS A 83 -5.48 4.90 8.53
CA LYS A 83 -5.23 3.45 8.68
C LYS A 83 -3.76 3.12 8.87
N LEU A 84 -2.89 3.75 8.08
CA LEU A 84 -1.44 3.61 8.20
C LEU A 84 -0.95 3.95 9.63
N VAL A 85 -1.47 5.01 10.25
CA VAL A 85 -1.02 5.46 11.58
C VAL A 85 -1.67 4.67 12.71
N THR A 86 -2.93 4.26 12.57
CA THR A 86 -3.70 3.67 13.68
C THR A 86 -3.74 2.14 13.69
N GLU A 87 -3.51 1.48 12.56
CA GLU A 87 -3.67 0.02 12.45
C GLU A 87 -2.36 -0.74 12.19
N LEU A 88 -1.31 -0.08 11.72
CA LEU A 88 0.00 -0.72 11.55
C LEU A 88 0.81 -0.75 12.85
N ALA A 89 1.47 -1.87 13.12
CA ALA A 89 2.29 -2.05 14.31
C ALA A 89 3.70 -1.47 14.12
N TRP A 90 3.79 -0.14 14.07
CA TRP A 90 5.07 0.58 13.98
C TRP A 90 5.97 0.29 15.19
N ASP A 91 7.20 -0.11 14.93
CA ASP A 91 8.21 -0.34 15.97
C ASP A 91 8.82 1.01 16.39
N PRO A 92 8.67 1.45 17.66
CA PRO A 92 9.17 2.75 18.10
C PRO A 92 10.68 2.93 17.95
N ASP A 93 11.45 1.85 17.84
CA ASP A 93 12.91 1.87 17.72
C ASP A 93 13.40 1.76 16.26
N ALA A 94 12.49 1.63 15.29
CA ALA A 94 12.81 1.49 13.87
C ALA A 94 12.85 2.83 13.10
N ILE A 95 13.48 2.80 11.93
CA ILE A 95 13.39 3.90 10.96
C ILE A 95 12.12 3.68 10.12
N HIS A 96 11.23 4.66 10.13
CA HIS A 96 9.95 4.59 9.42
C HIS A 96 10.02 5.28 8.05
N GLY A 97 9.56 4.59 7.02
CA GLY A 97 9.43 5.11 5.66
C GLY A 97 8.04 4.79 5.10
N CYS A 98 7.49 5.73 4.33
CA CYS A 98 6.24 5.54 3.61
C CYS A 98 6.47 5.86 2.13
N VAL A 99 6.08 4.94 1.24
CA VAL A 99 6.02 5.18 -0.19
C VAL A 99 4.55 5.26 -0.56
N TRP A 100 4.10 6.45 -0.94
CA TRP A 100 2.73 6.69 -1.34
C TRP A 100 2.62 6.69 -2.87
N CYS A 101 1.67 5.92 -3.41
CA CYS A 101 1.44 5.78 -4.85
C CYS A 101 -0.02 6.12 -5.19
N CYS A 102 -0.23 7.15 -6.02
CA CYS A 102 -1.56 7.65 -6.41
C CYS A 102 -1.54 8.21 -7.85
N ASP A 103 -2.69 8.22 -8.54
CA ASP A 103 -2.90 8.92 -9.82
C ASP A 103 -3.97 10.02 -9.72
N ALA A 104 -4.59 10.18 -8.55
CA ALA A 104 -5.60 11.19 -8.24
C ALA A 104 -5.28 11.93 -6.93
N PRO A 105 -5.73 13.19 -6.77
CA PRO A 105 -5.58 13.92 -5.51
C PRO A 105 -6.47 13.34 -4.41
N GLY A 106 -6.19 13.70 -3.16
CA GLY A 106 -7.11 13.43 -2.05
C GLY A 106 -8.32 14.38 -2.07
N HIS A 107 -9.42 13.95 -1.43
CA HIS A 107 -10.50 14.88 -1.08
C HIS A 107 -9.95 16.08 -0.30
N GLY A 108 -10.39 17.28 -0.68
CA GLY A 108 -10.00 18.51 0.01
C GLY A 108 -10.62 18.61 1.40
N MET A 109 -10.02 19.41 2.27
CA MET A 109 -10.67 19.83 3.50
C MET A 109 -11.71 20.89 3.16
N VAL A 110 -12.99 20.57 3.36
CA VAL A 110 -14.09 21.55 3.31
C VAL A 110 -14.09 22.34 4.61
#